data_AF-A0AAV6WIA9-F1
#
_entry.id   AF-A0AAV6WIA9-F1
#
_cell.length_a   1.000
_cell.length_b   1.000
_cell.length_c   1.000
_cell.angle_alpha   90.00
_cell.angle_beta   90.00
_cell.angle_gamma   90.00
#
_symmetry.space_group_name_H-M   'P 1'
#
loop_
_entity.id
_entity.type
_entity.pdbx_description
1 polymer ?
#
loop_
_entity_poly.entity_id
_entity_poly.type
_entity_poly.pdbx_seq_one_letter_code
_entity_poly.pdbx_strand_id
1 'polypeptide(L)'
;MDIELVKCECCGLKEDCTQQYISEVKAKFEGKWLCGLCSEAVRDEANNVKNNKQFGMDEAVKAHMSFCRKYKSNPAVRVADGMRQMLRRRSDNPTSPSSSKKYYSRSSSTSQVGDDSRFSYY
;
A
#
# COMPACT_ATOMS: atom_id res chain seq x y z
N MET A 1 -9.83 -35.21 -6.88
CA MET A 1 -9.63 -33.79 -7.23
C MET A 1 -8.24 -33.45 -6.76
N ASP A 2 -7.31 -33.23 -7.69
CA ASP A 2 -5.90 -33.01 -7.35
C ASP A 2 -5.69 -31.59 -6.85
N ILE A 3 -5.04 -31.50 -5.69
CA ILE A 3 -4.74 -30.25 -4.98
C ILE A 3 -3.24 -30.00 -5.07
N GLU A 4 -2.85 -28.78 -5.39
CA GLU A 4 -1.47 -28.34 -5.50
C GLU A 4 -1.21 -27.12 -4.61
N LEU A 5 -0.04 -27.12 -3.97
CA LEU A 5 0.45 -25.97 -3.22
C LEU A 5 1.08 -24.96 -4.19
N VAL A 6 0.37 -23.86 -4.45
CA VAL A 6 0.77 -22.82 -5.41
C VAL A 6 1.09 -21.51 -4.71
N LYS A 7 2.05 -20.75 -5.25
CA LYS A 7 2.52 -19.50 -4.69
C LYS A 7 2.05 -18.31 -5.53
N CYS A 8 1.30 -17.40 -4.92
CA CYS A 8 0.84 -16.15 -5.54
C CYS A 8 2.01 -15.32 -6.08
N GLU A 9 1.91 -14.89 -7.34
CA GLU A 9 2.97 -14.12 -8.01
C GLU A 9 3.04 -12.65 -7.53
N CYS A 10 1.97 -12.12 -6.92
CA CYS A 10 1.95 -10.76 -6.33
C CYS A 10 2.65 -10.74 -4.98
N CYS A 11 2.06 -11.41 -3.98
CA CYS A 11 2.42 -11.28 -2.57
C CYS A 11 3.22 -12.47 -2.03
N GLY A 12 3.31 -13.58 -2.77
CA GLY A 12 4.05 -14.76 -2.36
C GLY A 12 3.33 -15.66 -1.34
N LEU A 13 2.07 -15.36 -1.01
CA LEU A 13 1.20 -16.25 -0.22
C LEU A 13 1.09 -17.61 -0.92
N LYS A 14 1.12 -18.69 -0.15
CA LYS A 14 0.91 -20.05 -0.67
C LYS A 14 -0.49 -20.53 -0.30
N GLU A 15 -1.15 -21.18 -1.25
CA GLU A 15 -2.51 -21.71 -1.08
C GLU A 15 -2.57 -23.12 -1.69
N ASP A 16 -3.35 -23.99 -1.07
CA ASP A 16 -3.68 -25.32 -1.60
C ASP A 16 -4.90 -25.17 -2.50
N CYS A 17 -4.72 -25.40 -3.80
CA CYS A 17 -5.75 -25.13 -4.80
C CYS A 17 -5.90 -26.28 -5.79
N THR A 18 -7.09 -26.45 -6.34
CA THR A 18 -7.33 -27.47 -7.37
C THR A 18 -6.71 -27.03 -8.70
N GLN A 19 -6.20 -27.98 -9.48
CA GLN A 19 -5.66 -27.74 -10.83
C GLN A 19 -6.62 -26.94 -11.73
N GLN A 20 -7.92 -27.24 -11.62
CA GLN A 20 -8.97 -26.52 -12.35
C GLN A 20 -9.02 -25.05 -11.93
N TYR A 21 -9.10 -24.77 -10.63
CA TYR A 21 -9.17 -23.39 -10.13
C TYR A 21 -7.91 -22.59 -10.49
N ILE A 22 -6.73 -23.23 -10.43
CA ILE A 22 -5.46 -22.63 -10.86
C ILE A 22 -5.53 -22.19 -12.33
N SER A 23 -6.02 -23.07 -13.20
CA SER A 23 -6.15 -22.79 -14.63
C SER A 23 -7.15 -21.67 -14.91
N GLU A 24 -8.29 -21.65 -14.21
CA GLU A 24 -9.31 -20.61 -14.35
C GLU A 24 -8.80 -19.22 -13.91
N VAL A 25 -8.06 -19.16 -12.80
CA VAL A 25 -7.44 -17.91 -12.34
C VAL A 25 -6.40 -17.45 -13.35
N LYS A 26 -5.49 -18.32 -13.79
CA LYS A 26 -4.50 -17.96 -14.81
C LYS A 26 -5.14 -17.43 -16.09
N ALA A 27 -6.24 -18.02 -16.55
CA ALA A 27 -6.96 -17.53 -17.72
C ALA A 27 -7.53 -16.11 -17.54
N LYS A 28 -7.93 -15.73 -16.32
CA LYS A 28 -8.49 -14.41 -16.00
C LYS A 28 -7.42 -13.33 -15.79
N PHE A 29 -6.23 -13.70 -15.33
CA PHE A 29 -5.18 -12.77 -14.89
C PHE A 29 -3.90 -12.89 -15.73
N GLU A 30 -4.03 -12.95 -17.05
CA GLU A 30 -2.90 -12.95 -18.00
C GLU A 30 -1.88 -14.08 -17.83
N GLY A 31 -2.35 -15.27 -17.49
CA GLY A 31 -1.51 -16.43 -17.22
C GLY A 31 -0.88 -16.44 -15.82
N LYS A 32 -1.11 -15.41 -15.00
CA LYS A 32 -0.54 -15.30 -13.66
C LYS A 32 -1.46 -15.93 -12.63
N TRP A 33 -0.86 -16.67 -11.70
CA TRP A 33 -1.56 -17.16 -10.52
C TRP A 33 -1.58 -16.08 -9.43
N LEU A 34 -2.79 -15.71 -9.00
CA LEU A 34 -3.05 -14.79 -7.90
C LEU A 34 -3.81 -15.52 -6.80
N CYS A 35 -3.46 -15.25 -5.54
CA CYS A 35 -4.27 -15.72 -4.41
C CYS A 35 -5.66 -15.09 -4.41
N GLY A 36 -6.58 -15.64 -3.62
CA GLY A 36 -7.95 -15.13 -3.54
C GLY A 36 -8.03 -13.62 -3.28
N LEU A 37 -7.24 -13.12 -2.31
CA LEU A 37 -7.23 -11.70 -1.95
C LEU A 37 -6.68 -10.79 -3.06
N CYS A 38 -5.58 -11.18 -3.72
CA CYS A 38 -5.05 -10.40 -4.84
C CYS A 38 -5.98 -10.44 -6.05
N SER A 39 -6.68 -11.56 -6.26
CA SER A 39 -7.67 -11.70 -7.33
C SER A 39 -8.85 -10.73 -7.14
N GLU A 40 -9.38 -10.60 -5.92
CA GLU A 40 -10.43 -9.60 -5.62
C GLU A 40 -9.92 -8.18 -5.83
N ALA A 41 -8.74 -7.85 -5.28
CA ALA A 41 -8.19 -6.51 -5.39
C ALA A 41 -7.96 -6.07 -6.86
N VAL A 42 -7.43 -6.97 -7.70
CA VAL A 42 -7.26 -6.67 -9.14
C VAL A 42 -8.60 -6.47 -9.85
N ARG A 43 -9.62 -7.26 -9.50
CA ARG A 43 -10.97 -7.11 -10.07
C ARG A 43 -11.60 -5.78 -9.66
N ASP A 44 -11.42 -5.36 -8.42
CA ASP A 44 -11.88 -4.05 -7.94
C ASP A 44 -11.15 -2.91 -8.65
N GLU A 45 -9.85 -3.04 -8.90
CA GLU A 45 -9.05 -2.08 -9.66
C GLU A 45 -9.49 -1.99 -11.13
N ALA A 46 -9.73 -3.14 -11.78
CA ALA A 46 -10.19 -3.20 -13.17
C ALA A 46 -11.61 -2.62 -13.36
N ASN A 47 -12.50 -2.87 -12.39
CA ASN A 47 -13.87 -2.38 -12.39
C ASN A 47 -14.03 -0.96 -11.85
N ASN A 48 -12.93 -0.28 -11.47
CA ASN A 48 -13.02 1.03 -10.84
C ASN A 48 -13.44 2.13 -11.84
N VAL A 49 -14.75 2.40 -11.89
CA VAL A 49 -15.38 3.39 -12.78
C VAL A 49 -15.06 4.84 -12.37
N LYS A 50 -14.51 5.09 -11.17
CA LYS A 50 -14.33 6.46 -10.64
C LYS A 50 -13.45 7.34 -11.52
N ASN A 51 -12.59 6.75 -12.35
CA ASN A 51 -11.71 7.46 -13.27
C ASN A 51 -12.25 7.55 -14.71
N ASN A 52 -13.52 7.19 -14.96
CA ASN A 52 -14.17 7.19 -16.29
C ASN A 52 -13.38 6.43 -17.38
N LYS A 53 -12.50 5.51 -16.96
CA LYS A 53 -11.62 4.74 -17.83
C LYS A 53 -11.64 3.31 -17.33
N GLN A 54 -12.27 2.41 -18.08
CA GLN A 54 -12.08 0.98 -17.87
C GLN A 54 -10.61 0.68 -18.07
N PHE A 55 -9.93 0.34 -16.98
CA PHE A 55 -8.57 -0.17 -17.05
C PHE A 55 -8.64 -1.59 -17.61
N GLY A 56 -7.79 -1.88 -18.59
CA GLY A 56 -7.65 -3.25 -19.07
C GLY A 56 -7.21 -4.15 -17.92
N MET A 57 -7.65 -5.41 -17.93
CA MET A 57 -7.28 -6.40 -16.92
C MET A 57 -5.76 -6.49 -16.72
N ASP A 58 -5.01 -6.41 -17.83
CA ASP A 58 -3.54 -6.31 -17.85
C ASP A 58 -3.01 -5.17 -16.99
N GLU A 59 -3.57 -3.98 -17.19
CA GLU A 59 -3.12 -2.77 -16.56
C GLU A 59 -3.41 -2.81 -15.04
N ALA A 60 -4.57 -3.34 -14.66
CA ALA A 60 -4.92 -3.59 -13.25
C ALA A 60 -3.97 -4.60 -12.60
N VAL A 61 -3.69 -5.73 -13.27
CA VAL A 61 -2.71 -6.72 -12.77
C VAL A 61 -1.33 -6.07 -12.58
N LYS A 62 -0.85 -5.30 -13.56
CA LYS A 62 0.45 -4.59 -13.47
C LYS A 62 0.49 -3.57 -12.34
N ALA A 63 -0.58 -2.78 -12.18
CA ALA A 63 -0.70 -1.79 -11.12
C ALA A 63 -0.65 -2.45 -9.73
N HIS A 64 -1.49 -3.48 -9.51
CA HIS A 64 -1.55 -4.22 -8.27
C HIS A 64 -0.21 -4.88 -7.91
N MET A 65 0.43 -5.56 -8.87
CA MET A 65 1.75 -6.18 -8.64
C MET A 65 2.83 -5.16 -8.29
N SER A 66 2.80 -3.99 -8.93
CA SER A 66 3.73 -2.90 -8.64
C SER A 66 3.51 -2.35 -7.24
N PHE A 67 2.26 -2.24 -6.79
CA PHE A 67 1.91 -1.87 -5.43
C PHE A 67 2.36 -2.92 -4.41
N CYS A 68 1.99 -4.19 -4.59
CA CYS A 68 2.43 -5.33 -3.75
C CYS A 68 3.95 -5.28 -3.52
N ARG A 69 4.74 -5.11 -4.59
CA ARG A 69 6.21 -5.14 -4.54
C ARG A 69 6.80 -4.04 -3.66
N LYS A 70 6.20 -2.84 -3.63
CA LYS A 70 6.67 -1.72 -2.79
C LYS A 70 6.59 -2.02 -1.29
N TYR A 71 5.63 -2.86 -0.88
CA TYR A 71 5.38 -3.18 0.53
C TYR A 71 5.80 -4.60 0.91
N LYS A 72 6.57 -5.29 0.07
CA LYS A 72 7.21 -6.58 0.43
C LYS A 72 8.23 -6.45 1.56
N SER A 73 8.68 -5.22 1.87
CA SER A 73 9.52 -4.97 3.04
C SER A 73 8.72 -5.18 4.32
N ASN A 74 9.27 -5.94 5.27
CA ASN A 74 8.73 -6.08 6.62
C ASN A 74 8.39 -4.67 7.17
N PRO A 75 7.16 -4.41 7.64
CA PRO A 75 6.77 -3.12 8.21
C PRO A 75 7.77 -2.60 9.26
N ALA A 76 8.42 -3.49 10.00
CA ALA A 76 9.47 -3.16 10.96
C ALA A 76 10.68 -2.45 10.32
N VAL A 77 11.00 -2.70 9.05
CA VAL A 77 12.07 -2.00 8.32
C VAL A 77 11.71 -0.53 8.14
N ARG A 78 10.46 -0.23 7.73
CA ARG A 78 10.01 1.16 7.58
C ARG A 78 9.97 1.89 8.93
N VAL A 79 9.57 1.19 9.99
CA VAL A 79 9.62 1.73 11.36
C VAL A 79 11.07 2.02 11.77
N ALA A 80 12.00 1.07 11.54
CA ALA A 80 13.42 1.22 11.85
C ALA A 80 14.07 2.36 11.03
N ASP A 81 13.71 2.52 9.76
CA ASP A 81 14.17 3.64 8.93
C ASP A 81 13.65 4.98 9.45
N GLY A 82 12.38 5.03 9.87
CA GLY A 82 11.83 6.20 10.56
C GLY A 82 12.60 6.55 11.83
N MET A 83 12.87 5.56 12.69
CA MET A 83 13.68 5.73 13.90
C MET A 83 15.11 6.21 13.58
N ARG A 84 15.75 5.60 12.59
CA ARG A 84 17.09 5.99 12.11
C ARG A 84 17.12 7.43 11.65
N GLN A 85 16.10 7.87 10.90
CA GLN A 85 16.01 9.24 10.41
C GLN A 85 15.82 10.24 11.56
N MET A 86 15.02 9.90 12.58
CA MET A 86 14.82 10.73 13.78
C MET A 86 16.12 10.88 14.59
N LEU A 87 16.86 9.78 14.80
CA LEU A 87 18.13 9.82 15.53
C LEU A 87 19.21 10.63 14.80
N ARG A 88 19.28 10.52 13.46
CA ARG A 88 20.22 11.32 12.63
C ARG A 88 19.87 12.81 12.63
N ARG A 89 18.59 13.17 12.52
CA ARG A 89 18.18 14.58 12.64
C ARG A 89 18.53 15.19 14.01
N ARG A 90 18.59 14.37 15.06
CA ARG A 90 18.98 14.82 16.40
C ARG A 90 20.51 14.99 16.56
N SER A 91 21.33 14.29 15.77
CA SER A 91 22.79 14.47 15.78
C SER A 91 23.27 15.68 15.00
N ASP A 92 22.51 16.12 13.99
CA ASP A 92 22.89 17.25 13.12
C ASP A 92 22.46 18.63 13.66
N ASN A 93 21.97 18.69 14.91
CA ASN A 93 21.82 19.94 15.64
C ASN A 93 23.06 20.15 16.53
N PRO A 94 24.11 20.85 16.07
CA PRO A 94 25.09 21.40 16.98
C PRO A 94 24.37 22.50 17.77
N THR A 95 23.95 22.19 18.99
CA THR A 95 23.67 23.19 20.02
C THR A 95 24.85 24.14 20.10
N SER A 96 24.73 25.29 19.45
CA SER A 96 25.58 26.46 19.68
C SER A 96 24.72 27.44 20.47
N PRO A 97 25.00 27.69 21.78
CA PRO A 97 24.30 28.72 22.52
C PRO A 97 24.91 30.08 22.15
N SER A 98 24.50 30.63 21.00
CA SER A 98 24.80 32.02 20.64
C SER A 98 23.64 32.89 21.10
N SER A 99 23.84 33.52 22.24
CA SER A 99 23.07 34.64 22.78
C SER A 99 22.56 35.64 21.73
N SER A 100 21.36 36.17 22.00
CA SER A 100 20.84 37.49 21.57
C SER A 100 19.75 37.50 20.48
N LYS A 101 18.48 37.40 20.85
CA LYS A 101 17.56 38.55 21.04
C LYS A 101 16.11 38.05 21.09
N LYS A 102 15.40 38.48 22.13
CA LYS A 102 13.98 38.24 22.35
C LYS A 102 13.16 38.92 21.26
N TYR A 103 12.35 38.16 20.53
CA TYR A 103 11.09 38.68 20.01
C TYR A 103 10.00 37.68 20.33
N TYR A 104 9.17 38.07 21.28
CA TYR A 104 7.95 37.39 21.68
C TYR A 104 6.93 37.61 20.57
N SER A 105 6.67 36.58 19.79
CA SER A 105 5.46 36.50 18.97
C SER A 105 4.80 35.15 19.25
N ARG A 106 3.65 35.23 19.94
CA ARG A 106 2.80 34.12 20.33
C ARG A 106 2.24 33.47 19.06
N SER A 107 2.72 32.29 18.68
CA SER A 107 2.04 31.46 17.69
C SER A 107 0.97 30.65 18.40
N SER A 108 -0.29 30.98 18.10
CA SER A 108 -1.49 30.34 18.59
C SER A 108 -1.53 28.85 18.24
N SER A 109 -1.59 28.02 19.27
CA SER A 109 -2.00 26.62 19.18
C SER A 109 -3.45 26.55 18.69
N THR A 110 -3.71 25.84 17.59
CA THR A 110 -5.04 25.25 17.33
C THR A 110 -4.86 23.84 16.79
N SER A 111 -5.06 22.86 17.68
CA SER A 111 -5.40 21.50 17.28
C SER A 111 -6.78 21.56 16.63
N GLN A 112 -6.93 21.12 15.38
CA GLN A 112 -8.22 20.77 14.83
C GLN A 112 -8.10 19.39 14.18
N VAL A 113 -8.63 18.41 14.89
CA VAL A 113 -9.13 17.16 14.32
C VAL A 113 -10.42 17.52 13.59
N GLY A 114 -10.50 17.20 12.30
CA GLY A 114 -11.72 17.32 11.50
C GLY A 114 -12.11 15.92 11.03
N ASP A 115 -12.86 15.22 11.87
CA ASP A 115 -13.79 14.18 11.45
C ASP A 115 -15.08 14.90 11.08
N ASP A 116 -15.56 14.75 9.84
CA ASP A 116 -16.99 14.50 9.65
C ASP A 116 -17.27 13.98 8.23
N SER A 117 -17.95 12.84 8.26
CA SER A 117 -18.51 12.12 7.14
C SER A 117 -19.64 12.94 6.52
N ARG A 118 -19.64 13.10 5.19
CA ARG A 118 -20.85 13.54 4.49
C ARG A 118 -21.23 12.55 3.41
N PHE A 119 -22.04 11.59 3.86
CA PHE A 119 -23.02 10.89 3.04
C PHE A 119 -23.81 11.91 2.21
N SER A 120 -23.87 11.69 0.90
CA SER A 120 -24.87 12.32 0.04
C SER A 120 -25.66 11.20 -0.63
N TYR A 121 -26.83 10.92 -0.09
CA TYR A 121 -27.91 10.33 -0.87
C TYR A 121 -28.31 11.35 -1.92
N TYR A 122 -28.13 11.00 -3.19
CA TYR A 122 -29.10 11.06 -4.28
C TYR A 122 -28.46 10.48 -5.54
#